data_AF-A0A2M8B5T5-F1
#
_entry.id   AF-A0A2M8B5T5-F1
#
_cell.length_a   1.000
_cell.length_b   1.000
_cell.length_c   1.000
_cell.angle_alpha   90.00
_cell.angle_beta   90.00
_cell.angle_gamma   90.00
#
_symmetry.space_group_name_H-M   'P 1'
#
loop_
_entity.id
_entity.type
_entity.pdbx_description
1 polymer ?
#
loop_
_entity_poly.entity_id
_entity_poly.type
_entity_poly.pdbx_seq_one_letter_code
_entity_poly.pdbx_strand_id
1 'polypeptide(L)'
;MTAPLSHPMIASASSADWIHDRLTEARGVLADTTRHPDSLVILAARIVAGQTDDAAECAEAIDLLRRLDGRPLHVLAAAAFPKSGAA
;
A
#
# COMPACT_ATOMS: atom_id res chain seq x y z
N MET A 1 46.13 19.98 -1.56
CA MET A 1 45.22 20.20 -0.42
C MET A 1 43.81 19.89 -0.89
N THR A 2 43.33 18.67 -0.69
CA THR A 2 41.98 18.23 -1.08
C THR A 2 41.18 18.03 0.20
N ALA A 3 40.16 18.86 0.40
CA ALA A 3 39.26 18.75 1.55
C ALA A 3 38.42 17.47 1.44
N PRO A 4 38.22 16.70 2.51
CA PRO A 4 37.33 15.55 2.49
C PRO A 4 35.89 16.03 2.33
N LEU A 5 35.17 15.45 1.37
CA LEU A 5 33.74 15.64 1.18
C LEU A 5 33.02 15.14 2.43
N SER A 6 32.48 16.07 3.23
CA SER A 6 31.58 15.75 4.34
C SER A 6 30.33 15.09 3.76
N HIS A 7 30.23 13.77 3.90
CA HIS A 7 29.01 13.06 3.57
C HIS A 7 28.02 13.33 4.71
N PRO A 8 26.81 13.86 4.44
CA PRO A 8 25.80 13.97 5.47
C PRO A 8 25.54 12.57 6.03
N MET A 9 25.64 12.39 7.35
CA MET A 9 25.19 11.17 8.01
C MET A 9 23.70 11.04 7.69
N ILE A 10 23.37 10.12 6.79
CA ILE A 10 22.01 9.65 6.61
C ILE A 10 21.69 8.94 7.93
N ALA A 11 20.84 9.57 8.75
CA ALA A 11 20.30 8.90 9.93
C ALA A 11 19.66 7.59 9.44
N SER A 12 20.12 6.47 10.00
CA SER A 12 19.52 5.19 9.69
C SER A 12 18.12 5.20 10.30
N ALA A 13 17.10 5.52 9.50
CA ALA A 13 15.72 5.49 9.94
C ALA A 13 15.45 4.10 10.52
N SER A 14 14.84 4.05 11.72
CA SER A 14 14.39 2.77 12.24
C SER A 14 13.30 2.23 11.31
N SER A 15 13.14 0.91 11.27
CA SER A 15 12.08 0.30 10.44
C SER A 15 10.68 0.83 10.83
N ALA A 16 10.50 1.24 12.08
CA ALA A 16 9.25 1.81 12.57
C ALA A 16 9.01 3.23 12.03
N ASP A 17 10.03 4.09 12.02
CA ASP A 17 9.93 5.45 11.47
C ASP A 17 9.62 5.39 9.97
N TRP A 18 10.27 4.46 9.26
CA TRP A 18 10.00 4.26 7.84
C TRP A 18 8.57 3.80 7.55
N ILE A 19 8.02 2.86 8.35
CA ILE A 19 6.62 2.43 8.23
C ILE A 19 5.67 3.60 8.50
N HIS A 20 5.95 4.39 9.54
CA HIS A 20 5.15 5.56 9.89
C HIS A 20 5.12 6.61 8.76
N ASP A 21 6.28 6.90 8.17
CA ASP A 21 6.39 7.82 7.03
C ASP A 21 5.63 7.30 5.81
N ARG A 22 5.76 6.00 5.50
CA ARG A 22 5.04 5.36 4.38
C ARG A 22 3.53 5.40 4.59
N LEU A 23 3.05 5.14 5.80
CA LEU A 23 1.63 5.25 6.14
C LEU A 23 1.13 6.70 6.01
N THR A 24 1.91 7.67 6.47
CA THR A 24 1.57 9.09 6.35
C THR A 24 1.46 9.53 4.89
N GLU A 25 2.42 9.12 4.04
CA GLU A 25 2.37 9.41 2.61
C GLU A 25 1.19 8.71 1.92
N ALA A 26 0.95 7.44 2.24
CA ALA A 26 -0.17 6.68 1.69
C ALA A 26 -1.53 7.30 2.06
N ARG A 27 -1.71 7.71 3.32
CA ARG A 27 -2.91 8.43 3.78
C ARG A 27 -3.10 9.75 3.02
N GLY A 28 -2.01 10.47 2.76
CA GLY A 28 -2.04 11.69 1.93
C GLY A 28 -2.59 11.43 0.52
N VAL A 29 -2.16 10.33 -0.12
CA VAL A 29 -2.69 9.92 -1.44
C VAL A 29 -4.17 9.55 -1.36
N LEU A 30 -4.58 8.80 -0.34
CA LEU A 30 -5.98 8.37 -0.18
C LEU A 30 -6.93 9.52 0.17
N ALA A 31 -6.43 10.59 0.80
CA ALA A 31 -7.22 11.78 1.08
C ALA A 31 -7.64 12.54 -0.19
N ASP A 32 -6.90 12.40 -1.30
CA ASP A 32 -7.23 13.06 -2.58
C ASP A 32 -6.99 12.12 -3.78
N THR A 33 -7.72 11.01 -3.81
CA THR A 33 -7.61 10.01 -4.88
C THR A 33 -7.84 10.58 -6.28
N THR A 34 -8.55 11.71 -6.42
CA THR A 34 -8.85 12.34 -7.72
C THR A 34 -7.63 13.01 -8.36
N ARG A 35 -6.62 13.37 -7.57
CA ARG A 35 -5.37 13.99 -8.04
C ARG A 35 -4.26 12.98 -8.33
N HIS A 36 -4.53 11.70 -8.13
CA HIS A 36 -3.54 10.64 -8.26
C HIS A 36 -3.99 9.59 -9.28
N PRO A 37 -3.05 9.03 -10.06
CA PRO A 37 -3.38 7.91 -10.94
C PRO A 37 -3.80 6.69 -10.12
N ASP A 38 -4.72 5.88 -10.65
CA ASP A 38 -5.24 4.68 -9.97
C ASP A 38 -4.13 3.74 -9.49
N SER A 39 -3.01 3.63 -10.22
CA SER A 39 -1.86 2.83 -9.81
C SER A 39 -1.26 3.28 -8.48
N LEU A 40 -1.22 4.60 -8.23
CA LEU A 40 -0.71 5.18 -6.98
C LEU A 40 -1.72 5.01 -5.85
N VAL A 41 -3.02 5.18 -6.15
CA VAL A 41 -4.11 4.94 -5.20
C VAL A 41 -4.13 3.47 -4.75
N ILE A 42 -3.96 2.53 -5.68
CA ILE A 42 -3.85 1.08 -5.38
C ILE A 42 -2.64 0.79 -4.51
N LEU A 43 -1.47 1.40 -4.80
CA LEU A 43 -0.27 1.23 -3.99
C LEU A 43 -0.48 1.76 -2.56
N ALA A 44 -1.03 2.97 -2.42
CA ALA A 44 -1.31 3.58 -1.14
C ALA A 44 -2.30 2.73 -0.30
N ALA A 45 -3.38 2.24 -0.92
CA ALA A 45 -4.34 1.38 -0.25
C ALA A 45 -3.72 0.05 0.21
N ARG A 46 -2.80 -0.54 -0.57
CA ARG A 46 -2.06 -1.75 -0.15
C ARG A 46 -1.12 -1.49 1.03
N ILE A 47 -0.45 -0.33 1.05
CA ILE A 47 0.42 0.06 2.16
C ILE A 47 -0.41 0.19 3.44
N VAL A 48 -1.52 0.92 3.38
CA VAL A 48 -2.43 1.08 4.54
C VAL A 48 -2.95 -0.26 5.02
N ALA A 49 -3.52 -1.09 4.13
CA ALA A 49 -4.07 -2.39 4.49
C ALA A 49 -3.03 -3.35 5.10
N GLY A 50 -1.76 -3.24 4.71
CA GLY A 50 -0.69 -4.12 5.16
C GLY A 50 0.08 -3.64 6.40
N GLN A 51 -0.03 -2.36 6.76
CA GLN A 51 0.86 -1.74 7.75
C GLN A 51 0.12 -0.93 8.84
N THR A 52 -1.17 -0.62 8.66
CA THR A 52 -1.93 0.08 9.71
C THR A 52 -2.31 -0.86 10.85
N ASP A 53 -2.27 -0.34 12.08
CA ASP A 53 -2.80 -1.01 13.27
C ASP A 53 -4.30 -0.72 13.48
N ASP A 54 -4.90 0.16 12.68
CA ASP A 54 -6.32 0.49 12.75
C ASP A 54 -7.14 -0.45 11.84
N ALA A 55 -7.92 -1.33 12.47
CA ALA A 55 -8.77 -2.28 11.77
C ALA A 55 -9.84 -1.63 10.88
N ALA A 56 -10.35 -0.45 11.25
CA ALA A 56 -11.33 0.27 10.44
C ALA A 56 -10.67 0.87 9.19
N GLU A 57 -9.49 1.48 9.36
CA GLU A 57 -8.70 2.01 8.24
C GLU A 57 -8.29 0.89 7.27
N CYS A 58 -7.89 -0.27 7.81
CA CYS A 58 -7.58 -1.45 7.01
C CYS A 58 -8.79 -1.94 6.20
N ALA A 59 -9.98 -2.00 6.83
CA ALA A 59 -11.20 -2.41 6.16
C ALA A 59 -11.58 -1.46 5.00
N GLU A 60 -11.50 -0.14 5.22
CA GLU A 60 -11.75 0.86 4.19
C GLU A 60 -10.77 0.75 3.01
N ALA A 61 -9.48 0.51 3.29
CA ALA A 61 -8.46 0.31 2.26
C ALA A 61 -8.73 -0.96 1.43
N ILE A 62 -9.15 -2.05 2.07
CA ILE A 62 -9.53 -3.30 1.39
C ILE A 62 -10.77 -3.07 0.50
N ASP A 63 -11.77 -2.36 0.99
CA ASP A 63 -12.98 -2.07 0.22
C ASP A 63 -12.70 -1.15 -0.96
N LEU A 64 -11.81 -0.17 -0.81
CA LEU A 64 -11.30 0.62 -1.94
C LEU A 64 -10.62 -0.25 -2.98
N LEU A 65 -9.73 -1.17 -2.57
CA LEU A 65 -9.08 -2.10 -3.49
C LEU A 65 -10.10 -2.97 -4.24
N ARG A 66 -11.15 -3.45 -3.57
CA ARG A 66 -12.23 -4.22 -4.21
C ARG A 66 -13.00 -3.41 -5.25
N ARG A 67 -13.29 -2.12 -4.96
CA ARG A 67 -13.94 -1.22 -5.92
C ARG A 67 -13.07 -0.99 -7.16
N LEU A 68 -11.76 -0.84 -6.96
CA LEU A 68 -10.79 -0.61 -8.04
C LEU A 68 -10.48 -1.88 -8.84
N ASP A 69 -10.57 -3.06 -8.23
CA ASP A 69 -10.20 -4.32 -8.88
C ASP A 69 -11.09 -4.62 -10.08
N GLY A 70 -12.33 -4.10 -10.14
CA GLY A 70 -13.25 -4.20 -11.29
C GLY A 70 -13.66 -5.63 -11.70
N ARG A 71 -12.93 -6.64 -11.23
CA ARG A 71 -13.18 -8.06 -11.40
C ARG A 71 -14.31 -8.44 -10.47
N PRO A 72 -15.41 -8.98 -10.99
CA PRO A 72 -16.52 -9.39 -10.14
C PRO A 72 -16.05 -10.48 -9.17
N LEU A 73 -16.52 -10.42 -7.92
CA LEU A 73 -16.03 -11.25 -6.80
C LEU A 73 -15.98 -12.76 -7.11
N HIS A 74 -16.85 -13.25 -8.00
CA HIS A 74 -16.85 -14.65 -8.44
C HIS A 74 -15.59 -15.05 -9.24
N VAL A 75 -14.97 -14.12 -9.96
CA VAL A 75 -13.72 -14.34 -10.71
C VAL A 75 -12.53 -14.43 -9.75
N LEU A 76 -12.52 -13.63 -8.69
CA LEU A 76 -11.50 -13.70 -7.64
C LEU A 76 -11.61 -15.00 -6.83
N ALA A 77 -12.84 -15.41 -6.49
CA ALA A 77 -13.08 -16.68 -5.83
C ALA A 77 -12.64 -17.87 -6.70
N ALA A 78 -12.90 -17.83 -8.02
CA ALA A 78 -12.45 -18.86 -8.95
C ALA A 78 -10.92 -18.95 -9.08
N ALA A 79 -10.20 -17.82 -8.94
CA ALA A 79 -8.73 -17.80 -8.96
C ALA A 79 -8.12 -18.27 -7.63
N ALA A 80 -8.76 -17.97 -6.49
CA ALA A 80 -8.31 -18.39 -5.16
C ALA A 80 -8.59 -19.88 -4.89
N PHE A 81 -9.65 -20.43 -5.50
CA PHE A 81 -10.03 -21.83 -5.40
C PHE A 81 -10.07 -22.45 -6.81
N PRO A 82 -8.89 -22.76 -7.40
CA PRO A 82 -8.87 -23.48 -8.66
C PRO A 82 -9.63 -24.78 -8.47
N LYS A 83 -10.61 -25.06 -9.34
CA LYS A 83 -11.38 -26.31 -9.33
C LYS A 83 -10.39 -27.48 -9.22
N SER A 84 -10.35 -28.13 -8.07
CA SER A 84 -9.62 -29.39 -7.91
C SER A 84 -10.21 -30.36 -8.93
N GLY A 85 -9.43 -30.69 -9.95
CA GLY A 85 -9.86 -31.56 -11.03
C GLY A 85 -10.21 -32.93 -10.46
N ALA A 86 -11.48 -33.28 -10.48
CA ALA A 86 -11.90 -34.67 -10.45
C ALA A 86 -11.57 -35.26 -11.84
N ALA A 87 -10.55 -36.11 -11.88
CA ALA A 87 -10.24 -37.01 -12.97
C ALA A 87 -9.97 -38.40 -12.38
#